data_AF-C7NX69-F1
#
_entry.id   AF-C7NX69-F1
#
_cell.length_a   1.000
_cell.length_b   1.000
_cell.length_c   1.000
_cell.angle_alpha   90.00
_cell.angle_beta   90.00
_cell.angle_gamma   90.00
#
_symmetry.space_group_name_H-M   'P 1'
#
loop_
_entity.id
_entity.type
_entity.pdbx_description
1 polymer ?
#
loop_
_entity_poly.entity_id
_entity_poly.type
_entity_poly.pdbx_seq_one_letter_code
_entity_poly.pdbx_strand_id
1 'polypeptide(L)'
;MSVASDAWDRSWVRRSLLAIAAIVAASPLFAWAAGRVGYAEPLENAAERTGAMAHEVTYNPGLLPDYAIPGLDPLVGTFVSAVVGTALTLVVATAIARLLAD
;
A
#
# COMPACT_ATOMS: atom_id res chain seq x y z
N MET A 1 25.99 -23.04 7.91
CA MET A 1 24.97 -22.73 6.89
C MET A 1 23.97 -21.78 7.53
N SER A 2 23.72 -20.63 6.91
CA SER A 2 22.87 -19.59 7.51
C SER A 2 21.40 -20.01 7.39
N VAL A 3 20.64 -19.95 8.48
CA VAL A 3 19.18 -20.25 8.51
C VAL A 3 18.42 -19.43 7.45
N ALA A 4 18.95 -18.26 7.06
CA ALA A 4 18.38 -17.42 6.01
C ALA A 4 18.48 -18.04 4.59
N SER A 5 19.53 -18.80 4.27
CA SER A 5 19.65 -19.44 2.95
C SER A 5 18.65 -20.60 2.80
N ASP A 6 18.45 -21.39 3.86
CA ASP A 6 17.51 -22.52 3.87
C ASP A 6 16.05 -22.11 3.68
N ALA A 7 15.66 -20.94 4.21
CA ALA A 7 14.31 -20.40 4.01
C ALA A 7 14.08 -19.95 2.56
N TRP A 8 15.09 -19.38 1.90
CA TRP A 8 15.00 -18.88 0.53
C TRP A 8 15.02 -20.02 -0.51
N ASP A 9 15.70 -21.13 -0.18
CA ASP A 9 15.73 -22.34 -1.02
C ASP A 9 14.42 -23.12 -1.03
N ARG A 10 13.49 -22.82 -0.11
CA ARG A 10 12.16 -23.42 -0.14
C ARG A 10 11.34 -22.84 -1.28
N SER A 11 11.02 -23.69 -2.25
CA SER A 11 10.25 -23.36 -3.46
C SER A 11 8.96 -22.57 -3.20
N TRP A 12 8.31 -22.76 -2.06
CA TRP A 12 7.11 -22.01 -1.69
C TRP A 12 7.40 -20.54 -1.37
N VAL A 13 8.51 -20.19 -0.71
CA VAL A 13 8.86 -18.79 -0.36
C VAL A 13 9.09 -17.99 -1.64
N ARG A 14 9.88 -18.53 -2.56
CA ARG A 14 10.12 -17.91 -3.86
C ARG A 14 8.82 -17.73 -4.65
N ARG A 15 7.93 -18.73 -4.66
CA ARG A 15 6.62 -18.63 -5.32
C ARG A 15 5.75 -17.56 -4.68
N SER A 16 5.70 -17.47 -3.36
CA SER A 16 4.96 -16.43 -2.63
C SER A 16 5.50 -15.04 -2.93
N LEU A 17 6.82 -14.84 -2.92
CA LEU A 17 7.42 -13.54 -3.26
C LEU A 17 7.15 -13.14 -4.71
N LEU A 18 7.19 -14.09 -5.65
CA LEU A 18 6.81 -13.83 -7.04
C LEU A 18 5.33 -13.45 -7.16
N ALA A 19 4.44 -14.12 -6.42
CA ALA A 19 3.02 -13.77 -6.41
C ALA A 19 2.78 -12.37 -5.82
N ILE A 20 3.45 -12.02 -4.71
CA ILE A 20 3.40 -10.69 -4.11
C ILE A 20 3.90 -9.65 -5.11
N ALA A 21 5.07 -9.88 -5.74
CA ALA A 21 5.63 -8.96 -6.72
C ALA A 21 4.69 -8.76 -7.93
N ALA A 22 4.04 -9.82 -8.39
CA ALA A 22 3.04 -9.73 -9.47
C ALA A 22 1.83 -8.88 -9.07
N ILE A 23 1.33 -9.03 -7.84
CA ILE A 23 0.21 -8.22 -7.32
C ILE A 23 0.62 -6.76 -7.17
N VAL A 24 1.82 -6.47 -6.65
CA VAL A 24 2.35 -5.11 -6.53
C VAL A 24 2.49 -4.48 -7.92
N ALA A 25 3.03 -5.20 -8.91
CA ALA A 25 3.13 -4.72 -10.29
C ALA A 25 1.77 -4.46 -10.93
N ALA A 26 0.75 -5.26 -10.59
CA ALA A 26 -0.61 -5.09 -11.07
C ALA A 26 -1.40 -3.99 -10.32
N SER A 27 -0.87 -3.43 -9.22
CA SER A 27 -1.62 -2.51 -8.37
C SER A 27 -2.16 -1.24 -9.09
N PRO A 28 -1.45 -0.63 -10.07
CA PRO A 28 -1.95 0.53 -10.79
C PRO A 28 -3.24 0.25 -11.58
N LEU A 29 -3.49 -1.03 -11.94
CA LEU A 29 -4.73 -1.41 -12.63
C LEU A 29 -5.96 -1.15 -11.76
N PHE A 30 -5.85 -1.24 -10.43
CA PHE A 30 -6.95 -0.93 -9.52
C PHE A 30 -7.26 0.56 -9.49
N ALA A 31 -6.23 1.41 -9.48
CA ALA A 31 -6.41 2.87 -9.56
C ALA A 31 -7.04 3.29 -10.88
N TRP A 32 -6.58 2.70 -12.00
CA TRP A 32 -7.22 2.91 -13.29
C TRP A 32 -8.69 2.46 -13.27
N ALA A 33 -8.98 1.25 -12.78
CA ALA A 33 -10.32 0.71 -12.73
C ALA A 33 -11.26 1.56 -11.86
N ALA A 34 -10.79 2.06 -10.72
CA ALA A 34 -11.52 2.97 -9.85
C ALA A 34 -11.96 4.24 -10.60
N GLY A 35 -11.06 4.85 -11.37
CA GLY A 35 -11.39 5.99 -12.22
C GLY A 35 -12.42 5.65 -13.30
N ARG A 36 -12.40 4.42 -13.85
CA ARG A 36 -13.34 3.99 -14.90
C ARG A 36 -14.76 3.77 -14.40
N VAL A 37 -14.92 3.37 -13.13
CA VAL A 37 -16.24 3.17 -12.52
C VAL A 37 -16.73 4.42 -11.77
N GLY A 38 -15.96 5.51 -11.78
CA GLY A 38 -16.30 6.72 -11.02
C GLY A 38 -16.34 6.44 -9.52
N TYR A 39 -15.42 5.61 -9.02
CA TYR A 39 -15.34 5.32 -7.59
C TYR A 39 -15.07 6.62 -6.83
N ALA A 40 -15.93 6.93 -5.87
CA ALA A 40 -15.75 7.98 -4.89
C ALA A 40 -15.75 7.35 -3.50
N GLU A 41 -14.84 7.78 -2.63
CA GLU A 41 -14.74 7.23 -1.29
C GLU A 41 -16.04 7.48 -0.49
N PRO A 42 -16.50 6.53 0.33
CA PRO A 42 -17.70 6.72 1.15
C PRO A 42 -17.62 7.96 2.07
N LEU A 43 -16.43 8.28 2.54
CA LEU A 43 -16.17 9.45 3.37
C LEU A 43 -16.28 10.76 2.57
N GLU A 44 -15.77 10.80 1.33
CA GLU A 44 -15.94 11.93 0.41
C GLU A 44 -17.42 12.23 0.17
N ASN A 45 -18.21 11.19 -0.16
CA ASN A 45 -19.65 11.31 -0.38
C ASN A 45 -20.41 11.73 0.90
N ALA A 46 -19.93 11.34 2.08
CA ALA A 46 -20.52 11.76 3.34
C ALA A 46 -20.21 13.24 3.63
N ALA A 47 -18.96 13.65 3.41
CA ALA A 47 -18.49 15.03 3.57
C ALA A 47 -19.24 15.99 2.64
N GLU A 48 -19.43 15.61 1.37
CA GLU A 48 -20.18 16.43 0.42
C GLU A 48 -21.64 16.64 0.86
N ARG A 49 -22.30 15.57 1.32
CA ARG A 49 -23.69 15.65 1.80
C ARG A 49 -23.86 16.45 3.08
N THR A 50 -22.82 16.57 3.91
CA THR A 50 -22.86 17.33 5.16
C THR A 50 -22.24 18.72 5.04
N GLY A 51 -21.72 19.09 3.86
CA GLY A 51 -20.98 20.34 3.65
C GLY A 51 -19.65 20.40 4.40
N ALA A 52 -19.09 19.25 4.80
CA ALA A 52 -17.86 19.13 5.58
C ALA A 52 -16.67 18.68 4.70
N MET A 53 -16.55 19.24 3.51
CA MET A 53 -15.48 18.88 2.56
C MET A 53 -14.11 19.14 3.15
N ALA A 54 -13.27 18.10 3.21
CA ALA A 54 -11.94 18.16 3.83
C ALA A 54 -10.97 19.15 3.13
N HIS A 55 -11.24 19.47 1.86
CA HIS A 55 -10.39 20.33 1.03
C HIS A 55 -10.65 21.83 1.17
N GLU A 56 -11.66 22.28 1.92
CA GLU A 56 -11.96 23.71 2.01
C GLU A 56 -10.93 24.47 2.86
N VAL A 57 -10.43 23.85 3.94
CA VAL A 57 -9.32 24.37 4.76
C VAL A 57 -8.52 23.22 5.40
N THR A 58 -7.31 22.93 4.90
CA THR A 58 -6.41 21.93 5.51
C THR A 58 -5.65 22.54 6.69
N TYR A 59 -6.12 22.31 7.92
CA TYR A 59 -5.48 22.82 9.14
C TYR A 59 -4.18 22.09 9.52
N ASN A 60 -4.05 20.81 9.17
CA ASN A 60 -2.84 20.02 9.40
C ASN A 60 -2.68 18.99 8.29
N PRO A 61 -1.84 19.25 7.27
CA PRO A 61 -1.69 18.33 6.14
C PRO A 61 -0.98 17.03 6.50
N GLY A 62 -0.38 16.91 7.71
CA GLY A 62 0.46 15.76 8.05
C GLY A 62 1.62 15.59 7.07
N LEU A 63 2.31 14.45 7.15
CA LEU A 63 3.38 14.10 6.19
C LEU A 63 2.84 13.55 4.87
N LEU A 64 1.62 13.02 4.88
CA LEU A 64 0.93 12.37 3.76
C LEU A 64 -0.55 12.79 3.78
N PRO A 65 -0.89 14.01 3.33
CA PRO A 65 -2.28 14.47 3.27
C PRO A 65 -3.09 13.52 2.40
N ASP A 66 -4.26 13.10 2.89
CA ASP A 66 -5.14 12.12 2.23
C ASP A 66 -4.42 10.82 1.82
N TYR A 67 -3.36 10.47 2.53
CA TYR A 67 -2.48 9.32 2.23
C TYR A 67 -1.85 9.39 0.83
N ALA A 68 -1.81 10.58 0.24
CA ALA A 68 -1.25 10.84 -1.09
C ALA A 68 0.09 11.57 -1.00
N ILE A 69 0.86 11.48 -2.08
CA ILE A 69 2.08 12.28 -2.28
C ILE A 69 1.70 13.43 -3.21
N PRO A 70 1.78 14.70 -2.76
CA PRO A 70 1.47 15.85 -3.60
C PRO A 70 2.27 15.85 -4.91
N GLY A 71 1.60 16.05 -6.04
CA GLY A 71 2.22 16.09 -7.37
C GLY A 71 2.50 14.72 -7.98
N LEU A 72 2.14 13.62 -7.33
CA LEU A 72 2.27 12.27 -7.87
C LEU A 72 0.97 11.83 -8.55
N ASP A 73 1.09 11.25 -9.74
CA ASP A 73 -0.05 10.66 -10.46
C ASP A 73 -0.66 9.49 -9.66
N PRO A 74 -2.01 9.32 -9.62
CA PRO A 74 -2.65 8.26 -8.85
C PRO A 74 -2.20 6.84 -9.19
N LEU A 75 -1.85 6.56 -10.45
CA LEU A 75 -1.34 5.24 -10.85
C LEU A 75 0.04 4.98 -10.22
N VAL A 76 0.91 5.99 -10.28
CA VAL A 76 2.25 5.94 -9.66
C VAL A 76 2.14 5.88 -8.14
N GLY A 77 1.24 6.67 -7.54
CA GLY A 77 0.98 6.67 -6.10
C GLY A 77 0.53 5.30 -5.61
N THR A 78 -0.36 4.65 -6.35
CA THR A 78 -0.84 3.30 -6.03
C THR A 78 0.28 2.26 -6.11
N PHE A 79 1.16 2.37 -7.10
CA PHE A 79 2.34 1.50 -7.18
C PHE A 79 3.28 1.71 -5.99
N VAL A 80 3.63 2.96 -5.70
CA VAL A 80 4.53 3.31 -4.58
C VAL A 80 3.95 2.86 -3.25
N SER A 81 2.67 3.12 -2.99
CA SER A 81 1.99 2.65 -1.77
C SER A 81 1.99 1.13 -1.66
N ALA A 82 1.80 0.40 -2.76
CA ALA A 82 1.88 -1.06 -2.76
C ALA A 82 3.30 -1.57 -2.42
N VAL A 83 4.35 -0.95 -2.99
CA VAL A 83 5.74 -1.28 -2.68
C VAL A 83 6.05 -1.02 -1.20
N VAL A 84 5.74 0.20 -0.71
CA VAL A 84 6.04 0.63 0.65
C VAL A 84 5.28 -0.21 1.67
N GLY A 85 3.98 -0.40 1.48
CA GLY A 85 3.15 -1.21 2.39
C GLY A 85 3.59 -2.67 2.44
N THR A 86 3.96 -3.26 1.29
CA THR A 86 4.48 -4.63 1.21
C THR A 86 5.80 -4.75 1.96
N ALA A 87 6.74 -3.83 1.70
CA ALA A 87 8.04 -3.84 2.34
C ALA A 87 7.92 -3.69 3.87
N LEU A 88 7.11 -2.73 4.32
CA LEU A 88 6.86 -2.50 5.74
C LEU A 88 6.26 -3.74 6.41
N THR A 89 5.27 -4.36 5.79
CA THR A 89 4.62 -5.57 6.30
C THR A 89 5.61 -6.72 6.44
N LEU A 90 6.45 -6.97 5.43
CA LEU A 90 7.46 -8.03 5.47
C LEU A 90 8.51 -7.74 6.55
N VAL A 91 8.97 -6.49 6.68
CA VAL A 91 9.93 -6.09 7.73
C VAL A 91 9.34 -6.31 9.12
N VAL A 92 8.11 -5.85 9.37
CA VAL A 92 7.46 -6.00 10.69
C VAL A 92 7.23 -7.48 11.01
N ALA A 93 6.66 -8.24 10.07
CA ALA A 93 6.40 -9.67 10.29
C ALA A 93 7.68 -10.45 10.56
N THR A 94 8.74 -10.19 9.80
CA THR A 94 10.04 -10.87 10.01
C THR A 94 10.75 -10.41 11.27
N ALA A 95 10.63 -9.14 11.66
CA ALA A 95 11.16 -8.62 12.92
C ALA A 95 10.47 -9.29 14.12
N ILE A 96 9.13 -9.34 14.13
CA ILE A 96 8.36 -10.02 15.17
C ILE A 96 8.73 -11.50 15.23
N ALA A 97 8.79 -12.18 14.08
CA ALA A 97 9.17 -13.59 14.03
C ALA A 97 10.56 -13.86 14.62
N ARG A 98 11.53 -12.95 14.42
CA ARG A 98 12.86 -13.05 15.03
C ARG A 98 12.81 -12.82 16.53
N LEU A 99 12.11 -11.78 16.99
CA LEU A 99 12.00 -11.47 18.42
C LEU A 99 11.30 -12.56 19.24
N LEU A 100 10.43 -13.35 18.61
CA LEU A 100 9.73 -14.49 19.24
C LEU A 100 10.49 -15.82 19.12
N ALA A 101 11.50 -15.90 18.26
CA ALA A 101 12.31 -17.09 18.06
C ALA A 101 13.47 -17.20 19.08
N ASP A 102 13.82 -16.07 19.70
CA ASP A 102 14.74 -15.95 20.83
C ASP A 102 13.98 -16.11 22.17
#